data_AF-A0A956T486-F1
#
_entry.id   AF-A0A956T486-F1
#
_cell.length_a   1.000
_cell.length_b   1.000
_cell.length_c   1.000
_cell.angle_alpha   90.00
_cell.angle_beta   90.00
_cell.angle_gamma   90.00
#
_symmetry.space_group_name_H-M   'P 1'
#
loop_
_entity.id
_entity.type
_entity.pdbx_description
1 polymer ?
#
loop_
_entity_poly.entity_id
_entity_poly.type
_entity_poly.pdbx_seq_one_letter_code
_entity_poly.pdbx_strand_id
1 'polypeptide(L)'
;FIYFVGGGLDQLFFSDSLPTPTFGTGGILWASLTLALLTMPVVVVATTEGLQSVSQTTRMAALALGATRWQMIRQVVLPNAMPGILTGLILAISRAAGEVAPLMITGVVKLAPSLALDLDAPYLHLDRKFMHLGFHIYDLGFQSPNVEAALPMLFSTALLLIIVVLMLNLVAILLRNALRKRFRQAAF
;
A
#
# COMPACT_ATOMS: atom_id res chain seq x y z
N PHE A 1 -10.04 -13.93 7.67
CA PHE A 1 -10.77 -12.98 6.81
C PHE A 1 -11.34 -13.66 5.58
N ILE A 2 -10.51 -14.22 4.69
CA ILE A 2 -10.95 -14.84 3.43
C ILE A 2 -12.03 -15.91 3.63
N TYR A 3 -11.72 -16.99 4.35
CA TYR A 3 -12.67 -18.10 4.50
C TYR A 3 -13.88 -17.79 5.39
N PHE A 4 -13.69 -16.98 6.44
CA PHE A 4 -14.76 -16.66 7.38
C PHE A 4 -15.71 -15.58 6.84
N VAL A 5 -15.17 -14.44 6.42
CA VAL A 5 -15.96 -13.31 5.92
C VAL A 5 -16.31 -13.51 4.45
N GLY A 6 -15.33 -13.83 3.61
CA GLY A 6 -15.56 -14.08 2.19
C GLY A 6 -16.42 -15.32 1.94
N GLY A 7 -16.13 -16.42 2.62
CA GLY A 7 -16.95 -17.63 2.53
C GLY A 7 -18.38 -17.42 3.06
N GLY A 8 -18.56 -16.65 4.13
CA GLY A 8 -19.88 -16.28 4.63
C GLY A 8 -20.67 -15.39 3.64
N LEU A 9 -20.01 -14.43 3.01
CA LEU A 9 -20.62 -13.60 1.95
C LEU A 9 -21.01 -14.43 0.73
N ASP A 10 -20.15 -15.37 0.31
CA ASP A 10 -20.45 -16.25 -0.81
C ASP A 10 -21.66 -17.16 -0.51
N GLN A 11 -21.80 -17.66 0.72
CA GLN A 11 -22.97 -18.45 1.11
C GLN A 11 -24.27 -17.64 1.14
N LEU A 12 -24.20 -16.34 1.49
CA LEU A 12 -25.39 -15.49 1.59
C LEU A 12 -25.82 -14.87 0.26
N PHE A 13 -24.87 -14.45 -0.57
CA PHE A 13 -25.13 -13.65 -1.78
C PHE A 13 -24.76 -14.36 -3.08
N PHE A 14 -23.89 -15.37 -3.05
CA PHE A 14 -23.37 -16.05 -4.24
C PHE A 14 -23.49 -17.57 -4.15
N SER A 15 -24.55 -18.05 -3.48
CA SER A 15 -24.76 -19.48 -3.24
C SER A 15 -24.85 -20.29 -4.53
N ASP A 16 -25.34 -19.68 -5.62
CA ASP A 16 -25.46 -20.29 -6.95
C ASP A 16 -24.11 -20.49 -7.66
N SER A 17 -23.06 -19.78 -7.23
CA SER A 17 -21.72 -19.82 -7.81
C SER A 17 -20.81 -20.87 -7.15
N LEU A 18 -21.26 -21.51 -6.07
CA LEU A 18 -20.50 -22.52 -5.36
C LEU A 18 -20.46 -23.82 -6.18
N PRO A 19 -19.29 -24.48 -6.31
CA PRO A 19 -18.16 -24.46 -5.39
C PRO A 19 -17.04 -23.46 -5.72
N THR A 20 -17.16 -22.62 -6.75
CA THR A 20 -16.15 -21.60 -7.11
C THR A 20 -16.41 -20.30 -6.34
N PRO A 21 -15.68 -20.00 -5.25
CA PRO A 21 -16.00 -18.88 -4.37
C PRO A 21 -15.56 -17.55 -5.00
N THR A 22 -16.41 -16.53 -4.94
CA THR A 22 -16.14 -15.16 -5.41
C THR A 22 -15.32 -14.35 -4.41
N PHE A 23 -15.68 -14.38 -3.12
CA PHE A 23 -14.99 -13.67 -2.05
C PHE A 23 -14.23 -14.60 -1.11
N GLY A 24 -14.57 -15.88 -1.08
CA GLY A 24 -13.90 -16.93 -0.30
C GLY A 24 -12.54 -17.37 -0.85
N THR A 25 -12.02 -16.68 -1.87
CA THR A 25 -10.71 -16.94 -2.47
C THR A 25 -9.71 -15.83 -2.12
N GLY A 26 -8.43 -16.20 -2.02
CA GLY A 26 -7.36 -15.22 -1.87
C GLY A 26 -7.14 -14.45 -3.17
N GLY A 27 -6.93 -13.15 -3.08
CA GLY A 27 -6.81 -12.23 -4.21
C GLY A 27 -6.37 -10.83 -3.78
N ILE A 28 -6.32 -9.90 -4.73
CA ILE A 28 -5.90 -8.51 -4.50
C ILE A 28 -6.74 -7.80 -3.42
N LEU A 29 -8.04 -8.10 -3.33
CA LEU A 29 -8.91 -7.50 -2.32
C LEU A 29 -8.39 -7.76 -0.90
N TRP A 30 -8.20 -9.04 -0.56
CA TRP A 30 -7.81 -9.45 0.78
C TRP A 30 -6.36 -9.09 1.10
N ALA A 31 -5.49 -9.14 0.08
CA ALA A 31 -4.11 -8.70 0.21
C ALA A 31 -4.03 -7.19 0.52
N SER A 32 -4.76 -6.36 -0.23
CA SER A 32 -4.75 -4.90 -0.02
C SER A 32 -5.36 -4.51 1.32
N LEU A 33 -6.45 -5.16 1.74
CA LEU A 33 -7.05 -4.95 3.06
C LEU A 33 -6.10 -5.33 4.20
N THR A 34 -5.39 -6.45 4.07
CA THR A 34 -4.44 -6.91 5.08
C THR A 34 -3.26 -5.95 5.19
N LEU A 35 -2.68 -5.52 4.05
CA LEU A 35 -1.61 -4.52 4.04
C LEU A 35 -2.07 -3.17 4.59
N ALA A 36 -3.29 -2.73 4.29
CA ALA A 36 -3.86 -1.52 4.83
C ALA A 36 -3.92 -1.57 6.36
N LEU A 37 -4.41 -2.69 6.93
CA LEU A 37 -4.45 -2.87 8.38
C LEU A 37 -3.06 -2.86 9.02
N LEU A 38 -2.07 -3.49 8.38
CA LEU A 38 -0.70 -3.54 8.89
C LEU A 38 0.02 -2.18 8.82
N THR A 39 -0.30 -1.35 7.83
CA THR A 39 0.31 -0.03 7.64
C THR A 39 -0.45 1.11 8.31
N MET A 40 -1.72 0.90 8.66
CA MET A 40 -2.58 1.91 9.27
C MET A 40 -1.93 2.59 10.49
N PRO A 41 -1.31 1.89 11.46
CA PRO A 41 -0.74 2.55 12.64
C PRO A 41 0.37 3.55 12.28
N VAL A 42 1.22 3.20 11.31
CA VAL A 42 2.32 4.06 10.85
C VAL A 42 1.76 5.34 10.20
N VAL A 43 0.74 5.19 9.35
CA VAL A 43 0.11 6.32 8.67
C VAL A 43 -0.62 7.23 9.67
N VAL A 44 -1.31 6.66 10.67
CA VAL A 44 -2.03 7.42 11.70
C VAL A 44 -1.07 8.24 12.55
N VAL A 45 0.03 7.64 13.01
CA VAL A 45 1.04 8.34 13.83
C VAL A 45 1.65 9.49 13.04
N ALA A 46 2.12 9.24 11.83
CA ALA A 46 2.74 10.29 11.02
C ALA A 46 1.76 11.40 10.61
N THR A 47 0.48 11.06 10.43
CA THR A 47 -0.56 12.06 10.17
C THR A 47 -0.83 12.92 11.40
N THR A 48 -0.86 12.30 12.58
CA THR A 48 -1.07 13.00 13.86
C THR A 48 0.08 13.94 14.16
N GLU A 49 1.33 13.45 14.02
CA GLU A 49 2.54 14.26 14.19
C GLU A 49 2.60 15.41 13.17
N GLY A 50 2.26 15.13 11.91
CA GLY A 50 2.17 16.14 10.86
C GLY A 50 1.17 17.25 11.20
N LEU A 51 -0.03 16.90 11.68
CA LEU A 51 -1.03 17.88 12.09
C LEU A 51 -0.63 18.67 13.35
N GLN A 52 0.00 18.00 14.32
CA GLN A 52 0.46 18.63 15.56
C GLN A 52 1.61 19.62 15.32
N SER A 53 2.38 19.46 14.23
CA SER A 53 3.42 20.41 13.86
C SER A 53 2.90 21.82 13.53
N VAL A 54 1.61 21.97 13.21
CA VAL A 54 0.99 23.26 12.93
C VAL A 54 0.57 23.95 14.22
N SER A 55 1.23 25.07 14.54
CA SER A 55 1.02 25.82 15.78
C SER A 55 -0.44 26.25 16.00
N GLN A 56 -0.87 26.30 17.26
CA GLN A 56 -2.20 26.81 17.63
C GLN A 56 -2.37 28.28 17.23
N THR A 57 -1.32 29.08 17.30
CA THR A 57 -1.34 30.49 16.89
C THR A 57 -1.73 30.64 15.43
N THR A 58 -1.18 29.83 14.53
CA THR A 58 -1.52 29.85 13.10
C THR A 58 -2.99 29.48 12.86
N ARG A 59 -3.51 28.51 13.63
CA ARG A 59 -4.92 28.09 13.57
C ARG A 59 -5.85 29.22 14.04
N MET A 60 -5.52 29.86 15.16
CA MET A 60 -6.31 30.97 15.70
C MET A 60 -6.25 32.21 14.81
N ALA A 61 -5.10 32.51 14.19
CA ALA A 61 -4.98 33.61 13.24
C ALA A 61 -5.91 33.43 12.03
N ALA A 62 -5.98 32.22 11.46
CA ALA A 62 -6.91 31.93 10.37
C ALA A 62 -8.37 32.15 10.77
N LEU A 63 -8.77 31.68 11.96
CA LEU A 63 -10.13 31.87 12.49
C LEU A 63 -10.43 33.36 12.77
N ALA A 64 -9.46 34.12 13.29
CA ALA A 64 -9.60 35.55 13.57
C ALA A 64 -9.79 36.39 12.30
N LEU A 65 -9.24 35.93 11.16
CA LEU A 65 -9.46 36.53 9.85
C LEU A 65 -10.82 36.17 9.22
N GLY A 66 -11.69 35.48 9.95
CA GLY A 66 -13.03 35.09 9.48
C GLY A 66 -13.07 33.78 8.69
N ALA A 67 -11.98 33.01 8.65
CA ALA A 67 -12.01 31.70 7.99
C ALA A 67 -12.89 30.71 8.78
N THR A 68 -13.68 29.91 8.07
CA THR A 68 -14.40 28.78 8.66
C THR A 68 -13.42 27.67 9.09
N ARG A 69 -13.83 26.80 10.03
CA ARG A 69 -13.00 25.65 10.47
C ARG A 69 -12.55 24.78 9.28
N TRP A 70 -13.43 24.57 8.30
CA TRP A 70 -13.10 23.79 7.11
C TRP A 70 -12.07 24.50 6.20
N GLN A 71 -12.24 25.81 5.99
CA GLN A 71 -11.26 26.62 5.25
C GLN A 71 -9.88 26.61 5.94
N MET A 72 -9.85 26.80 7.26
CA MET A 72 -8.61 26.70 8.05
C MET A 72 -7.94 25.33 7.87
N ILE A 73 -8.69 24.23 7.98
CA ILE A 73 -8.13 22.89 7.80
C ILE A 73 -7.57 22.72 6.39
N ARG A 74 -8.35 23.05 5.36
CA ARG A 74 -8.00 22.79 3.96
C ARG A 74 -6.89 23.69 3.43
N GLN A 75 -6.87 24.97 3.82
CA GLN A 75 -6.00 25.99 3.25
C GLN A 75 -4.76 26.28 4.12
N VAL A 76 -4.84 26.06 5.43
CA VAL A 76 -3.75 26.41 6.36
C VAL A 76 -3.14 25.17 7.00
N VAL A 77 -3.94 24.33 7.65
CA VAL A 77 -3.41 23.20 8.43
C VAL A 77 -2.89 22.10 7.52
N LEU A 78 -3.69 21.65 6.56
CA LEU A 78 -3.36 20.52 5.70
C LEU A 78 -2.09 20.80 4.88
N PRO A 79 -1.94 21.92 4.14
CA PRO A 79 -0.74 22.19 3.35
C PRO A 79 0.54 22.28 4.20
N ASN A 80 0.45 22.83 5.42
CA ASN A 80 1.59 22.92 6.33
C ASN A 80 1.95 21.56 6.96
N ALA A 81 0.97 20.68 7.19
CA ALA A 81 1.17 19.33 7.70
C ALA A 81 1.62 18.33 6.60
N MET A 82 1.35 18.62 5.31
CA MET A 82 1.62 17.71 4.18
C MET A 82 3.03 17.13 4.16
N PRO A 83 4.14 17.88 4.40
CA PRO A 83 5.48 17.30 4.37
C PRO A 83 5.69 16.17 5.39
N GLY A 84 5.08 16.29 6.57
CA GLY A 84 5.10 15.26 7.61
C GLY A 84 4.27 14.05 7.22
N ILE A 85 3.03 14.28 6.79
CA ILE A 85 2.10 13.23 6.32
C ILE A 85 2.72 12.42 5.17
N LEU A 86 3.30 13.11 4.19
CA LEU A 86 3.95 12.49 3.03
C LEU A 86 5.13 11.61 3.44
N THR A 87 5.93 12.03 4.43
CA THR A 87 7.04 11.21 4.92
C THR A 87 6.52 9.92 5.56
N GLY A 88 5.48 10.02 6.39
CA GLY A 88 4.82 8.85 6.96
C GLY A 88 4.26 7.89 5.93
N LEU A 89 3.59 8.44 4.91
CA LEU A 89 3.02 7.66 3.83
C LEU A 89 4.10 6.92 3.04
N ILE A 90 5.22 7.56 2.74
CA ILE A 90 6.36 6.93 2.05
C ILE A 90 6.89 5.77 2.88
N LEU A 91 7.13 5.96 4.19
CA LEU A 91 7.61 4.91 5.07
C LEU A 91 6.62 3.73 5.17
N ALA A 92 5.31 4.03 5.21
CA ALA A 92 4.26 3.02 5.24
C ALA A 92 4.24 2.17 3.95
N ILE A 93 4.35 2.81 2.78
CA ILE A 93 4.40 2.12 1.47
C ILE A 93 5.67 1.26 1.38
N SER A 94 6.82 1.80 1.76
CA SER A 94 8.09 1.07 1.73
C SER A 94 8.06 -0.15 2.65
N ARG A 95 7.39 -0.05 3.81
CA ARG A 95 7.15 -1.20 4.67
C ARG A 95 6.22 -2.22 4.00
N ALA A 96 5.04 -1.79 3.51
CA ALA A 96 4.08 -2.69 2.85
C ALA A 96 4.71 -3.47 1.70
N ALA A 97 5.54 -2.82 0.89
CA ALA A 97 6.24 -3.46 -0.24
C ALA A 97 7.20 -4.58 0.21
N GLY A 98 7.67 -4.55 1.46
CA GLY A 98 8.54 -5.58 2.04
C GLY A 98 7.79 -6.70 2.80
N GLU A 99 6.48 -6.57 3.03
CA GLU A 99 5.70 -7.54 3.81
C GLU A 99 5.33 -8.76 2.94
N VAL A 100 6.09 -9.85 3.04
CA VAL A 100 5.86 -11.08 2.23
C VAL A 100 4.92 -12.06 2.94
N ALA A 101 5.08 -12.25 4.25
CA ALA A 101 4.37 -13.29 5.00
C ALA A 101 2.84 -13.13 4.99
N PRO A 102 2.27 -11.92 5.21
CA PRO A 102 0.82 -11.73 5.12
C PRO A 102 0.31 -12.01 3.70
N LEU A 103 1.08 -11.59 2.70
CA LEU A 103 0.72 -11.72 1.29
C LEU A 103 0.63 -13.18 0.83
N MET A 104 1.49 -14.04 1.36
CA MET A 104 1.47 -15.49 1.11
C MET A 104 0.14 -16.14 1.52
N ILE A 105 -0.47 -15.66 2.59
CA ILE A 105 -1.74 -16.19 3.09
C ILE A 105 -2.92 -15.62 2.31
N THR A 106 -2.79 -14.39 1.79
CA THR A 106 -3.93 -13.64 1.26
C THR A 106 -4.17 -13.75 -0.23
N GLY A 107 -3.19 -14.14 -1.05
CA GLY A 107 -3.40 -14.21 -2.50
C GLY A 107 -2.16 -14.24 -3.38
N VAL A 108 -0.95 -14.28 -2.81
CA VAL A 108 0.27 -14.44 -3.61
C VAL A 108 0.42 -15.88 -4.07
N VAL A 109 0.78 -16.04 -5.35
CA VAL A 109 1.10 -17.32 -5.96
C VAL A 109 2.37 -17.25 -6.79
N LYS A 110 2.96 -18.43 -7.04
CA LYS A 110 4.15 -18.59 -7.87
C LYS A 110 3.92 -18.17 -9.32
N LEU A 111 2.76 -18.54 -9.86
CA LEU A 111 2.37 -18.22 -11.21
C LEU A 111 0.90 -17.77 -11.21
N ALA A 112 0.67 -16.53 -11.63
CA ALA A 112 -0.66 -15.99 -11.86
C ALA A 112 -0.90 -15.96 -13.39
N PRO A 113 -1.74 -16.85 -13.95
CA PRO A 113 -1.97 -16.91 -15.40
C PRO A 113 -2.77 -15.72 -15.95
N SER A 114 -3.48 -15.01 -15.08
CA SER A 114 -4.28 -13.82 -15.39
C SER A 114 -3.87 -12.67 -14.47
N LEU A 115 -3.72 -11.47 -15.02
CA LEU A 115 -3.44 -10.29 -14.21
C LEU A 115 -4.72 -9.81 -13.54
N ALA A 116 -4.61 -9.10 -12.42
CA ALA A 116 -5.76 -8.46 -11.81
C ALA A 116 -6.26 -7.25 -12.61
N LEU A 117 -5.40 -6.66 -13.44
CA LEU A 117 -5.73 -5.61 -14.38
C LEU A 117 -5.63 -6.18 -15.80
N ASP A 118 -6.77 -6.39 -16.44
CA ASP A 118 -6.86 -6.91 -17.80
C ASP A 118 -7.80 -6.03 -18.65
N LEU A 119 -7.85 -6.30 -19.95
CA LEU A 119 -8.71 -5.59 -20.91
C LEU A 119 -10.17 -6.06 -20.88
N ASP A 120 -10.47 -7.12 -20.14
CA ASP A 120 -11.82 -7.63 -19.95
C ASP A 120 -12.54 -6.85 -18.85
N ALA A 121 -13.77 -6.39 -19.11
CA ALA A 121 -14.60 -5.73 -18.10
C ALA A 121 -14.85 -6.69 -16.91
N PRO A 122 -14.70 -6.25 -15.64
CA PRO A 122 -14.65 -4.87 -15.14
C PRO A 122 -13.25 -4.21 -15.11
N TYR A 123 -12.29 -4.71 -15.89
CA TYR A 123 -10.88 -4.31 -15.98
C TYR A 123 -10.08 -4.60 -14.70
N LEU A 124 -10.65 -4.32 -13.53
CA LEU A 124 -10.09 -4.61 -12.21
C LEU A 124 -10.80 -5.83 -11.60
N HIS A 125 -10.04 -6.91 -11.47
CA HIS A 125 -10.47 -8.17 -10.90
C HIS A 125 -9.88 -8.35 -9.50
N LEU A 126 -10.72 -8.16 -8.50
CA LEU A 126 -10.34 -8.12 -7.09
C LEU A 126 -10.10 -9.51 -6.48
N ASP A 127 -10.67 -10.53 -7.10
CA ASP A 127 -10.60 -11.96 -6.79
C ASP A 127 -9.30 -12.61 -7.30
N ARG A 128 -8.63 -11.98 -8.28
CA ARG A 128 -7.43 -12.57 -8.89
C ARG A 128 -6.21 -12.51 -7.99
N LYS A 129 -5.40 -13.56 -8.10
CA LYS A 129 -4.11 -13.74 -7.42
C LYS A 129 -3.00 -13.01 -8.17
N PHE A 130 -1.88 -12.76 -7.51
CA PHE A 130 -0.77 -12.02 -8.10
C PHE A 130 0.59 -12.60 -7.71
N MET A 131 1.62 -12.20 -8.47
CA MET A 131 3.01 -12.58 -8.21
C MET A 131 3.71 -11.48 -7.42
N HIS A 132 4.55 -11.87 -6.46
CA HIS A 132 5.32 -10.95 -5.63
C HIS A 132 6.80 -11.34 -5.63
N LEU A 133 7.71 -10.38 -5.89
CA LEU A 133 9.15 -10.67 -5.96
C LEU A 133 9.70 -11.26 -4.67
N GLY A 134 9.26 -10.76 -3.51
CA GLY A 134 9.68 -11.31 -2.22
C GLY A 134 9.24 -12.77 -2.01
N PHE A 135 8.08 -13.15 -2.57
CA PHE A 135 7.64 -14.55 -2.54
C PHE A 135 8.42 -15.41 -3.54
N HIS A 136 8.77 -14.85 -4.71
CA HIS A 136 9.60 -15.55 -5.68
C HIS A 136 10.99 -15.90 -5.10
N ILE A 137 11.59 -15.00 -4.31
CA ILE A 137 12.85 -15.28 -3.59
C ILE A 137 12.66 -16.43 -2.58
N TYR A 138 11.55 -16.42 -1.83
CA TYR A 138 11.23 -17.48 -0.87
C TYR A 138 11.03 -18.85 -1.57
N ASP A 139 10.26 -18.89 -2.65
CA ASP A 139 10.01 -20.10 -3.44
C ASP A 139 11.31 -20.67 -4.02
N LEU A 140 12.14 -19.84 -4.64
CA LEU A 140 13.44 -20.26 -5.18
C LEU A 140 14.41 -20.74 -4.08
N GLY A 141 14.39 -20.12 -2.90
CA GLY A 141 15.32 -20.41 -1.82
C GLY A 141 14.98 -21.65 -0.98
N PHE A 142 13.69 -21.96 -0.84
CA PHE A 142 13.22 -23.01 0.09
C PHE A 142 12.39 -24.12 -0.55
N GLN A 143 11.79 -23.89 -1.73
CA GLN A 143 10.87 -24.84 -2.35
C GLN A 143 11.38 -25.42 -3.68
N SER A 144 12.48 -24.87 -4.24
CA SER A 144 13.04 -25.38 -5.50
C SER A 144 13.82 -26.68 -5.30
N PRO A 145 13.49 -27.78 -6.01
CA PRO A 145 14.22 -29.05 -5.92
C PRO A 145 15.64 -28.95 -6.48
N ASN A 146 15.87 -28.06 -7.44
CA ASN A 146 17.14 -27.88 -8.15
C ASN A 146 17.88 -26.66 -7.63
N VAL A 147 18.67 -26.86 -6.57
CA VAL A 147 19.42 -25.79 -5.89
C VAL A 147 20.42 -25.10 -6.84
N GLU A 148 21.15 -25.86 -7.66
CA GLU A 148 22.17 -25.31 -8.57
C GLU A 148 21.59 -24.36 -9.63
N ALA A 149 20.41 -24.66 -10.18
CA ALA A 149 19.73 -23.78 -11.13
C ALA A 149 19.00 -22.61 -10.45
N ALA A 150 18.58 -22.78 -9.20
CA ALA A 150 17.82 -21.77 -8.45
C ALA A 150 18.71 -20.63 -7.90
N LEU A 151 19.95 -20.92 -7.49
CA LEU A 151 20.89 -19.93 -6.95
C LEU A 151 21.09 -18.70 -7.85
N PRO A 152 21.43 -18.82 -9.15
CA PRO A 152 21.60 -17.65 -10.00
C PRO A 152 20.31 -16.83 -10.15
N MET A 153 19.15 -17.51 -10.25
CA MET A 153 17.84 -16.84 -10.35
C MET A 153 17.46 -16.13 -9.04
N LEU A 154 17.80 -16.72 -7.89
CA LEU A 154 17.57 -16.15 -6.57
C LEU A 154 18.36 -14.86 -6.38
N PHE A 155 19.67 -14.87 -6.66
CA PHE A 155 20.49 -13.66 -6.56
C PHE A 155 20.03 -12.59 -7.55
N SER A 156 19.63 -12.98 -8.77
CA SER A 156 19.11 -12.05 -9.77
C SER A 156 17.79 -11.41 -9.31
N THR A 157 16.87 -12.19 -8.75
CA THR A 157 15.58 -11.68 -8.24
C THR A 157 15.80 -10.78 -7.02
N ALA A 158 16.71 -11.16 -6.11
CA ALA A 158 17.05 -10.36 -4.94
C ALA A 158 17.66 -9.01 -5.33
N LEU A 159 18.61 -9.01 -6.28
CA LEU A 159 19.20 -7.79 -6.81
C LEU A 159 18.15 -6.89 -7.47
N LEU A 160 17.26 -7.48 -8.29
CA LEU A 160 16.16 -6.75 -8.94
C LEU A 160 15.24 -6.10 -7.90
N LEU A 161 14.86 -6.85 -6.86
CA LEU A 161 14.02 -6.33 -5.77
C LEU A 161 14.69 -5.14 -5.07
N ILE A 162 15.99 -5.24 -4.73
CA ILE A 162 16.75 -4.16 -4.12
C ILE A 162 16.75 -2.92 -5.01
N ILE A 163 17.04 -3.08 -6.32
CA ILE A 163 17.08 -1.96 -7.27
C ILE A 163 15.70 -1.29 -7.36
N VAL A 164 14.62 -2.06 -7.49
CA VAL A 164 13.25 -1.53 -7.58
C VAL A 164 12.88 -0.76 -6.31
N VAL A 165 13.15 -1.32 -5.14
CA VAL A 165 12.87 -0.66 -3.86
C VAL A 165 13.69 0.62 -3.71
N LEU A 166 14.97 0.61 -4.07
CA LEU A 166 15.81 1.81 -4.04
C LEU A 166 15.28 2.90 -4.98
N MET A 167 14.92 2.54 -6.21
CA MET A 167 14.36 3.48 -7.19
C MET A 167 13.05 4.10 -6.69
N LEU A 168 12.13 3.28 -6.17
CA LEU A 168 10.85 3.77 -5.64
C LEU A 168 11.05 4.70 -4.45
N ASN A 169 11.93 4.35 -3.51
CA ASN A 169 12.25 5.21 -2.36
C ASN A 169 12.91 6.53 -2.80
N LEU A 170 13.81 6.49 -3.78
CA LEU A 170 14.44 7.70 -4.32
C LEU A 170 13.41 8.62 -4.97
N VAL A 171 12.55 8.08 -5.84
CA VAL A 171 11.45 8.84 -6.48
C VAL A 171 10.54 9.45 -5.42
N ALA A 172 10.17 8.68 -4.39
CA ALA A 172 9.35 9.16 -3.28
C ALA A 172 10.00 10.34 -2.53
N ILE A 173 11.30 10.25 -2.24
CA ILE A 173 12.07 11.34 -1.59
C ILE A 173 12.13 12.58 -2.49
N LEU A 174 12.36 12.41 -3.79
CA LEU A 174 12.41 13.52 -4.76
C LEU A 174 11.05 14.22 -4.88
N LEU A 175 9.95 13.47 -4.99
CA LEU A 175 8.59 13.99 -5.01
C LEU A 175 8.28 14.76 -3.71
N ARG A 176 8.63 14.20 -2.55
CA ARG A 176 8.48 14.90 -1.26
C ARG A 176 9.23 16.22 -1.23
N ASN A 177 10.48 16.23 -1.70
CA ASN A 177 11.31 17.43 -1.71
C ASN A 177 10.74 18.51 -2.65
N ALA A 178 10.21 18.12 -3.82
CA ALA A 178 9.55 19.03 -4.75
C ALA A 178 8.26 19.62 -4.14
N LEU A 179 7.43 18.79 -3.52
CA LEU A 179 6.19 19.21 -2.85
C LEU A 179 6.49 20.14 -1.66
N ARG A 180 7.50 19.84 -0.85
CA ARG A 180 7.95 20.71 0.26
C ARG A 180 8.35 22.10 -0.23
N LYS A 181 9.05 22.20 -1.36
CA LYS A 181 9.42 23.51 -1.95
C LYS A 181 8.18 24.31 -2.36
N ARG A 182 7.19 23.68 -2.99
CA ARG A 182 5.92 24.31 -3.38
C ARG A 182 5.09 24.78 -2.18
N PHE A 183 4.93 23.94 -1.16
CA PHE A 183 4.13 24.31 0.01
C PHE A 183 4.79 25.41 0.87
N ARG A 184 6.13 25.46 0.91
CA ARG A 184 6.85 26.56 1.59
C ARG A 184 6.72 27.90 0.88
N GLN A 185 6.47 27.92 -0.43
CA GLN A 185 6.24 29.14 -1.21
C GLN A 185 4.81 29.66 -1.10
N ALA A 186 3.83 28.80 -0.80
CA ALA A 186 2.42 29.19 -0.65
C ALA A 186 2.07 29.73 0.75
N ALA A 187 2.99 29.62 1.71
CA ALA A 187 2.80 30.07 3.10
C ALA A 187 3.36 31.48 3.38
N PHE A 188 3.84 32.18 2.35
CA PHE A 188 4.29 33.57 2.39
C PHE A 188 3.51 34.42 1.38
#